data_AF-A0A954N3Y9-F1
#
_entry.id   AF-A0A954N3Y9-F1
#
_cell.length_a   1.000
_cell.length_b   1.000
_cell.length_c   1.000
_cell.angle_alpha   90.00
_cell.angle_beta   90.00
_cell.angle_gamma   90.00
#
_symmetry.space_group_name_H-M   'P 1'
#
loop_
_entity.id
_entity.type
_entity.pdbx_description
1 polymer ?
#
loop_
_entity_poly.entity_id
_entity_poly.type
_entity_poly.pdbx_seq_one_letter_code
_entity_poly.pdbx_strand_id
1 'polypeptide(L)'
;RLDLSGGGQLDRQILMPRKGHYAIFAEAVTKLPAGRFEHEMRIPVPPGLKIEQDQKTREYRLVGDNLIARFFPLTLPQSKIDSTPGSITLEDRELVIRTVAEGTGLYVPFILDWDRSRTHASAVWRTLTVTENLEAVRRDVAAGFRLKLDQQHQLLLYRSLKLSHEPRACLGFQTRYETAIARLNPNGDILPLMYVE
;
A
#
# COMPACT_ATOMS: atom_id res chain seq x y z
N ARG A 1 -15.70 -4.22 -6.43
CA ARG A 1 -16.38 -3.99 -5.14
C ARG A 1 -17.23 -5.21 -4.78
N LEU A 2 -17.17 -5.64 -3.53
CA LEU A 2 -17.87 -6.79 -2.96
C LEU A 2 -18.51 -6.34 -1.63
N ASP A 3 -19.78 -6.63 -1.41
CA ASP A 3 -20.43 -6.39 -0.12
C ASP A 3 -20.08 -7.52 0.86
N LEU A 4 -19.82 -7.15 2.12
CA LEU A 4 -19.40 -8.08 3.17
C LEU A 4 -20.61 -8.54 4.00
N SER A 5 -20.61 -9.80 4.44
CA SER A 5 -21.72 -10.39 5.20
C SER A 5 -22.01 -9.69 6.54
N GLY A 6 -21.01 -9.08 7.17
CA GLY A 6 -21.13 -8.28 8.39
C GLY A 6 -21.46 -6.80 8.17
N GLY A 7 -21.83 -6.41 6.94
CA GLY A 7 -21.90 -5.03 6.51
C GLY A 7 -20.54 -4.51 6.03
N GLY A 8 -20.56 -3.40 5.29
CA GLY A 8 -19.37 -2.83 4.67
C GLY A 8 -19.09 -3.36 3.27
N GLN A 9 -18.03 -2.83 2.66
CA GLN A 9 -17.66 -3.06 1.27
C GLN A 9 -16.15 -3.26 1.15
N LEU A 10 -15.75 -4.24 0.37
CA LEU A 10 -14.36 -4.48 -0.03
C LEU A 10 -14.18 -4.07 -1.50
N ASP A 11 -13.21 -3.19 -1.76
CA ASP A 11 -12.72 -2.89 -3.09
C ASP A 11 -11.29 -3.42 -3.27
N ARG A 12 -10.99 -3.93 -4.46
CA ARG A 12 -9.68 -4.49 -4.83
C ARG A 12 -9.16 -3.72 -6.03
N GLN A 13 -7.99 -3.12 -5.86
CA GLN A 13 -7.32 -2.32 -6.89
C GLN A 13 -6.05 -3.03 -7.31
N ILE A 14 -5.89 -3.22 -8.61
CA ILE A 14 -4.66 -3.74 -9.22
C ILE A 14 -4.27 -2.75 -10.30
N LEU A 15 -3.13 -2.09 -10.13
CA LEU A 15 -2.54 -1.21 -11.13
C LEU A 15 -1.21 -1.79 -11.58
N MET A 16 -1.10 -2.07 -12.88
CA MET A 16 0.12 -2.53 -13.51
C MET A 16 0.46 -1.59 -14.67
N PRO A 17 1.32 -0.58 -14.44
CA PRO A 17 1.69 0.35 -15.49
C PRO A 17 2.36 -0.38 -16.65
N ARG A 18 2.04 0.03 -17.89
CA ARG A 18 2.61 -0.58 -19.12
C ARG A 18 4.14 -0.58 -19.15
N LYS A 19 4.76 0.41 -18.50
CA LYS A 19 6.21 0.56 -18.35
C LYS A 19 6.53 0.70 -16.87
N GLY A 20 7.62 0.08 -16.44
CA GLY A 20 8.14 0.25 -15.09
C GLY A 20 8.40 -1.06 -14.34
N HIS A 21 7.85 -2.19 -14.78
CA HIS A 21 8.13 -3.50 -14.16
C HIS A 21 7.76 -3.56 -12.66
N TYR A 22 6.59 -3.03 -12.31
CA TYR A 22 6.01 -3.15 -10.98
C TYR A 22 4.48 -3.23 -11.08
N ALA A 23 3.86 -3.71 -10.01
CA ALA A 23 2.42 -3.76 -9.83
C ALA A 23 2.07 -3.30 -8.42
N ILE A 24 0.98 -2.54 -8.33
CA ILE A 24 0.41 -2.04 -7.09
C ILE A 24 -0.88 -2.81 -6.87
N PHE A 25 -1.01 -3.38 -5.69
CA PHE A 25 -2.20 -4.06 -5.24
C PHE A 25 -2.70 -3.35 -4.00
N ALA A 26 -4.02 -3.21 -3.87
CA ALA A 26 -4.59 -2.70 -2.66
C ALA A 26 -5.99 -3.23 -2.41
N GLU A 27 -6.30 -3.44 -1.13
CA GLU A 27 -7.66 -3.64 -0.67
C GLU A 27 -8.13 -2.42 0.12
N ALA A 28 -9.33 -1.94 -0.20
CA ALA A 28 -10.01 -0.88 0.55
C ALA A 28 -11.27 -1.46 1.18
N VAL A 29 -11.28 -1.53 2.50
CA VAL A 29 -12.46 -1.87 3.29
C VAL A 29 -13.13 -0.56 3.70
N THR A 30 -14.43 -0.42 3.45
CA THR A 30 -15.20 0.79 3.77
C THR A 30 -16.58 0.42 4.33
N LYS A 31 -17.27 1.39 4.94
CA LYS A 31 -18.64 1.25 5.45
C LYS A 31 -18.84 0.11 6.46
N LEU A 32 -17.77 -0.32 7.14
CA LEU A 32 -17.91 -1.22 8.27
C LEU A 32 -18.63 -0.51 9.43
N PRO A 33 -19.38 -1.24 10.27
CA PRO A 33 -19.76 -0.74 11.59
C PRO A 33 -18.52 -0.25 12.36
N ALA A 34 -18.66 0.83 13.11
CA ALA A 34 -17.54 1.35 13.91
C ALA A 34 -17.10 0.32 14.95
N GLY A 35 -15.82 -0.05 14.94
CA GLY A 35 -15.27 -0.97 15.91
C GLY A 35 -13.86 -1.44 15.56
N ARG A 36 -13.35 -2.39 16.36
CA ARG A 36 -12.10 -3.09 16.08
C ARG A 36 -12.38 -4.28 15.17
N PHE A 37 -11.61 -4.42 14.09
CA PHE A 37 -11.70 -5.54 13.17
C PHE A 37 -10.33 -5.99 12.70
N GLU A 38 -10.26 -7.21 12.18
CA GLU A 38 -9.05 -7.81 11.64
C GLU A 38 -9.22 -8.03 10.14
N HIS A 39 -8.16 -7.74 9.40
CA HIS A 39 -8.07 -7.93 7.96
C HIS A 39 -6.90 -8.86 7.68
N GLU A 40 -7.14 -9.86 6.84
CA GLU A 40 -6.13 -10.80 6.36
C GLU A 40 -6.13 -10.84 4.83
N MET A 41 -4.93 -10.75 4.26
CA MET A 41 -4.69 -10.91 2.83
C MET A 41 -3.61 -11.97 2.63
N ARG A 42 -3.90 -12.97 1.81
CA ARG A 42 -2.99 -14.08 1.49
C ARG A 42 -2.57 -13.97 0.03
N ILE A 43 -1.26 -13.89 -0.20
CA ILE A 43 -0.67 -13.78 -1.53
C ILE A 43 0.08 -15.09 -1.81
N PRO A 44 -0.43 -15.95 -2.71
CA PRO A 44 0.23 -17.21 -3.03
C PRO A 44 1.54 -16.95 -3.77
N VAL A 45 2.60 -17.66 -3.38
CA VAL A 45 3.91 -17.62 -4.04
C VAL A 45 4.13 -18.91 -4.84
N PRO A 46 4.33 -18.81 -6.16
CA PRO A 46 4.56 -19.97 -7.03
C PRO A 46 5.71 -20.89 -6.56
N PRO A 47 5.62 -22.20 -6.83
CA PRO A 47 6.60 -23.19 -6.38
C PRO A 47 8.06 -22.90 -6.77
N GLY A 48 8.26 -22.28 -7.95
CA GLY A 48 9.58 -21.95 -8.49
C GLY A 48 10.23 -20.69 -7.93
N LEU A 49 9.60 -19.99 -6.96
CA LEU A 49 10.19 -18.81 -6.33
C LEU A 49 10.59 -19.12 -4.88
N LYS A 50 11.84 -18.83 -4.55
CA LYS A 50 12.34 -18.74 -3.18
C LYS A 50 11.87 -17.43 -2.56
N ILE A 51 11.52 -17.47 -1.28
CA ILE A 51 11.09 -16.29 -0.53
C ILE A 51 12.18 -15.93 0.46
N GLU A 52 12.67 -14.71 0.39
CA GLU A 52 13.70 -14.19 1.29
C GLU A 52 13.15 -12.98 2.02
N GLN A 53 13.19 -12.99 3.34
CA GLN A 53 12.80 -11.84 4.14
C GLN A 53 14.04 -10.98 4.43
N ASP A 54 13.92 -9.65 4.31
CA ASP A 54 14.98 -8.76 4.77
C ASP A 54 15.14 -8.85 6.30
N GLN A 55 16.36 -8.72 6.81
CA GLN A 55 16.63 -8.89 8.23
C GLN A 55 16.10 -7.73 9.08
N LYS A 56 16.16 -6.49 8.56
CA LYS A 56 15.88 -5.26 9.32
C LYS A 56 14.50 -4.69 9.02
N THR A 57 13.99 -4.94 7.82
CA THR A 57 12.75 -4.35 7.31
C THR A 57 11.70 -5.41 7.04
N ARG A 58 10.44 -5.00 6.85
CA ARG A 58 9.34 -5.89 6.44
C ARG A 58 9.29 -6.13 4.92
N GLU A 59 10.40 -5.91 4.21
CA GLU A 59 10.54 -6.25 2.78
C GLU A 59 10.71 -7.76 2.61
N TYR A 60 10.10 -8.31 1.56
CA TYR A 60 10.39 -9.66 1.08
C TYR A 60 10.93 -9.60 -0.35
N ARG A 61 11.71 -10.61 -0.73
CA ARG A 61 12.14 -10.86 -2.10
C ARG A 61 11.63 -12.21 -2.54
N LEU A 62 11.12 -12.26 -3.76
CA LEU A 62 10.73 -13.46 -4.48
C LEU A 62 11.80 -13.70 -5.55
N VAL A 63 12.57 -14.77 -5.41
CA VAL A 63 13.76 -15.05 -6.21
C VAL A 63 13.55 -16.35 -6.99
N GLY A 64 13.61 -16.27 -8.32
CA GLY A 64 13.68 -17.42 -9.22
C GLY A 64 14.91 -17.31 -10.13
N ASP A 65 15.04 -18.22 -11.10
CA ASP A 65 16.26 -18.34 -11.92
C ASP A 65 16.63 -17.06 -12.67
N ASN A 66 15.64 -16.31 -13.18
CA ASN A 66 15.86 -15.09 -13.99
C ASN A 66 15.00 -13.90 -13.54
N LEU A 67 14.41 -13.99 -12.35
CA LEU A 67 13.45 -13.04 -11.79
C LEU A 67 13.79 -12.76 -10.33
N ILE A 68 13.94 -11.48 -9.99
CA ILE A 68 13.90 -11.02 -8.60
C ILE A 68 12.79 -9.99 -8.51
N ALA A 69 11.79 -10.26 -7.68
CA ALA A 69 10.73 -9.32 -7.35
C ALA A 69 10.83 -8.93 -5.88
N ARG A 70 10.70 -7.65 -5.58
CA ARG A 70 10.67 -7.08 -4.24
C ARG A 70 9.22 -6.82 -3.83
N PHE A 71 8.87 -7.17 -2.61
CA PHE A 71 7.53 -7.05 -2.05
C PHE A 71 7.56 -6.06 -0.89
N PHE A 72 6.72 -5.03 -0.97
CA PHE A 72 6.63 -3.95 0.02
C PHE A 72 5.21 -3.86 0.61
N PRO A 73 4.98 -4.29 1.87
CA PRO A 73 3.68 -4.16 2.53
C PRO A 73 3.50 -2.75 3.09
N LEU A 74 3.05 -1.81 2.26
CA LEU A 74 3.04 -0.38 2.60
C LEU A 74 2.14 -0.04 3.80
N THR A 75 1.13 -0.86 4.09
CA THR A 75 0.29 -0.70 5.29
C THR A 75 1.09 -0.81 6.59
N LEU A 76 2.18 -1.60 6.59
CA LEU A 76 3.03 -1.85 7.75
C LEU A 76 4.23 -0.87 7.75
N PRO A 77 4.71 -0.44 8.92
CA PRO A 77 5.93 0.34 9.00
C PRO A 77 7.11 -0.44 8.43
N GLN A 78 8.11 0.28 7.93
CA GLN A 78 9.24 -0.36 7.28
C GLN A 78 10.09 -1.19 8.24
N SER A 79 10.44 -0.61 9.39
CA SER A 79 11.41 -1.21 10.31
C SER A 79 10.74 -2.26 11.18
N LYS A 80 11.32 -3.45 11.32
CA LYS A 80 10.75 -4.52 12.16
C LYS A 80 10.66 -4.14 13.64
N ILE A 81 11.49 -3.20 14.10
CA ILE A 81 11.47 -2.73 15.50
C ILE A 81 10.30 -1.77 15.78
N ASP A 82 9.70 -1.17 14.74
CA ASP A 82 8.54 -0.31 14.91
C ASP A 82 7.34 -1.18 15.28
N SER A 83 6.73 -0.91 16.43
CA SER A 83 5.50 -1.57 16.87
C SER A 83 4.35 -1.25 15.91
N THR A 84 3.56 -2.27 15.59
CA THR A 84 2.40 -2.13 14.71
C THR A 84 1.39 -3.23 15.03
N PRO A 85 0.08 -2.95 14.99
CA PRO A 85 -0.95 -3.95 15.21
C PRO A 85 -1.20 -4.78 13.94
N GLY A 86 -0.13 -5.18 13.25
CA GLY A 86 -0.18 -5.93 12.00
C GLY A 86 1.11 -6.72 11.76
N SER A 87 1.07 -7.66 10.85
CA SER A 87 2.19 -8.54 10.55
C SER A 87 2.22 -8.92 9.08
N ILE A 88 3.40 -9.34 8.63
CA ILE A 88 3.57 -10.11 7.41
C ILE A 88 4.36 -11.36 7.76
N THR A 89 3.82 -12.53 7.38
CA THR A 89 4.39 -13.85 7.67
C THR A 89 4.40 -14.70 6.40
N LEU A 90 5.22 -15.75 6.41
CA LEU A 90 5.21 -16.79 5.38
C LEU A 90 4.50 -18.02 5.96
N GLU A 91 3.38 -18.41 5.39
CA GLU A 91 2.56 -19.57 5.82
C GLU A 91 2.25 -20.42 4.59
N ASP A 92 2.66 -21.69 4.56
CA ASP A 92 2.32 -22.63 3.47
C ASP A 92 2.55 -22.10 2.04
N ARG A 93 3.64 -21.33 1.85
CA ARG A 93 4.01 -20.64 0.60
C ARG A 93 3.14 -19.43 0.24
N GLU A 94 2.49 -18.83 1.20
CA GLU A 94 1.74 -17.60 1.05
C GLU A 94 2.39 -16.49 1.88
N LEU A 95 2.55 -15.31 1.29
CA LEU A 95 2.78 -14.11 2.08
C LEU A 95 1.46 -13.68 2.67
N VAL A 96 1.36 -13.69 4.00
CA VAL A 96 0.13 -13.38 4.71
C VAL A 96 0.29 -12.05 5.42
N ILE A 97 -0.45 -11.04 4.96
CA ILE A 97 -0.54 -9.74 5.63
C ILE A 97 -1.75 -9.75 6.55
N ARG A 98 -1.53 -9.49 7.84
CA ARG A 98 -2.60 -9.27 8.82
C ARG A 98 -2.53 -7.84 9.34
N THR A 99 -3.69 -7.21 9.46
CA THR A 99 -3.79 -5.85 10.01
C THR A 99 -5.00 -5.78 10.92
N VAL A 100 -4.79 -5.31 12.15
CA VAL A 100 -5.87 -4.91 13.05
C VAL A 100 -6.13 -3.42 12.84
N ALA A 101 -7.39 -3.08 12.63
CA ALA A 101 -7.82 -1.69 12.45
C ALA A 101 -8.97 -1.35 13.39
N GLU A 102 -9.14 -0.05 13.62
CA GLU A 102 -10.23 0.51 14.42
C GLU A 102 -10.92 1.62 13.64
N GLY A 103 -12.25 1.59 13.60
CA GLY A 103 -13.07 2.55 12.89
C GLY A 103 -13.99 1.84 11.91
N THR A 104 -14.21 2.44 10.74
CA THR A 104 -15.19 1.96 9.74
C THR A 104 -14.55 1.57 8.40
N GLY A 105 -13.22 1.59 8.31
CA GLY A 105 -12.51 1.35 7.07
C GLY A 105 -11.01 1.18 7.23
N LEU A 106 -10.37 0.65 6.19
CA LEU A 106 -8.95 0.34 6.14
C LEU A 106 -8.48 0.33 4.67
N TYR A 107 -7.27 0.81 4.40
CA TYR A 107 -6.61 0.69 3.11
C TYR A 107 -5.30 -0.09 3.25
N VAL A 108 -5.17 -1.20 2.51
CA VAL A 108 -4.07 -2.17 2.63
C VAL A 108 -3.34 -2.32 1.29
N PRO A 109 -2.45 -1.37 0.95
CA PRO A 109 -1.65 -1.49 -0.26
C PRO A 109 -0.36 -2.30 -0.05
N PHE A 110 0.03 -3.04 -1.09
CA PHE A 110 1.37 -3.57 -1.26
C PHE A 110 1.87 -3.36 -2.70
N ILE A 111 3.19 -3.40 -2.86
CA ILE A 111 3.84 -3.24 -4.17
C ILE A 111 4.74 -4.43 -4.44
N LEU A 112 4.66 -4.94 -5.67
CA LEU A 112 5.61 -5.87 -6.26
C LEU A 112 6.44 -5.14 -7.30
N ASP A 113 7.77 -5.05 -7.13
CA ASP A 113 8.70 -4.43 -8.09
C ASP A 113 9.70 -5.47 -8.59
N TRP A 114 9.73 -5.73 -9.90
CA TRP A 114 10.62 -6.70 -10.54
C TRP A 114 11.57 -6.05 -11.55
N ASP A 115 11.82 -4.75 -11.40
CA ASP A 115 12.75 -4.06 -12.28
C ASP A 115 14.19 -4.41 -11.91
N ARG A 116 14.94 -4.94 -12.88
CA ARG A 116 16.33 -5.34 -12.71
C ARG A 116 17.22 -4.18 -12.25
N SER A 117 16.91 -2.95 -12.67
CA SER A 117 17.67 -1.76 -12.25
C SER A 117 17.45 -1.40 -10.78
N ARG A 118 16.33 -1.81 -10.18
CA ARG A 118 15.95 -1.50 -8.79
C ARG A 118 16.05 -2.66 -7.82
N THR A 119 16.58 -3.79 -8.27
CA THR A 119 16.75 -5.01 -7.47
C THR A 119 17.55 -4.74 -6.18
N HIS A 120 18.58 -3.90 -6.25
CA HIS A 120 19.42 -3.52 -5.11
C HIS A 120 19.24 -2.06 -4.66
N ALA A 121 18.26 -1.35 -5.23
CA ALA A 121 18.00 0.04 -4.86
C ALA A 121 17.60 0.16 -3.38
N SER A 122 18.10 1.18 -2.69
CA SER A 122 17.64 1.48 -1.34
C SER A 122 16.13 1.76 -1.37
N ALA A 123 15.39 1.19 -0.41
CA ALA A 123 13.96 1.38 -0.28
C ALA A 123 13.62 2.10 1.02
N VAL A 124 12.73 3.08 0.92
CA VAL A 124 12.10 3.71 2.07
C VAL A 124 10.59 3.78 1.84
N TRP A 125 9.78 3.20 2.72
CA TRP A 125 8.34 3.42 2.69
C TRP A 125 7.79 3.93 4.00
N ARG A 126 6.71 4.72 3.89
CA ARG A 126 6.05 5.34 5.04
C ARG A 126 4.55 5.43 4.79
N THR A 127 3.78 5.27 5.86
CA THR A 127 2.46 5.88 5.92
C THR A 127 2.61 7.39 6.06
N LEU A 128 1.74 8.12 5.39
CA LEU A 128 1.70 9.56 5.39
C LEU A 128 0.50 10.06 6.20
N THR A 129 0.65 11.22 6.83
CA THR A 129 -0.48 11.97 7.35
C THR A 129 -1.32 12.46 6.18
N VAL A 130 -2.62 12.21 6.24
CA VAL A 130 -3.61 12.83 5.35
C VAL A 130 -4.28 13.94 6.15
N THR A 131 -4.49 15.09 5.53
CA THR A 131 -5.19 16.22 6.15
C THR A 131 -6.42 16.61 5.36
N GLU A 132 -7.39 17.20 6.05
CA GLU A 132 -8.61 17.80 5.52
C GLU A 132 -8.85 19.05 6.37
N ASN A 133 -9.12 20.22 5.76
CA ASN A 133 -9.34 21.47 6.49
C ASN A 133 -8.31 21.79 7.58
N LEU A 134 -7.02 21.61 7.27
CA LEU A 134 -5.87 21.83 8.18
C LEU A 134 -5.77 20.86 9.36
N GLU A 135 -6.62 19.84 9.43
CA GLU A 135 -6.60 18.82 10.48
C GLU A 135 -6.18 17.46 9.93
N ALA A 136 -5.46 16.68 10.74
CA ALA A 136 -5.12 15.31 10.39
C ALA A 136 -6.37 14.42 10.47
N VAL A 137 -6.66 13.68 9.40
CA VAL A 137 -7.75 12.71 9.40
C VAL A 137 -7.26 11.34 9.87
N ARG A 138 -8.16 10.58 10.50
CA ARG A 138 -7.89 9.20 10.91
C ARG A 138 -7.70 8.30 9.67
N ARG A 139 -6.97 7.20 9.85
CA ARG A 139 -6.71 6.22 8.77
C ARG A 139 -7.97 5.52 8.25
N ASP A 140 -9.04 5.45 9.04
CA ASP A 140 -10.34 4.89 8.62
C ASP A 140 -11.18 5.88 7.78
N VAL A 141 -10.73 7.14 7.69
CA VAL A 141 -11.33 8.20 6.88
C VAL A 141 -10.59 8.33 5.54
N ALA A 142 -9.27 8.38 5.58
CA ALA A 142 -8.40 8.33 4.40
C ALA A 142 -6.99 7.87 4.76
N ALA A 143 -6.28 7.28 3.81
CA ALA A 143 -4.94 6.77 4.01
C ALA A 143 -4.01 7.17 2.86
N GLY A 144 -2.78 7.53 3.20
CA GLY A 144 -1.72 7.88 2.25
C GLY A 144 -0.45 7.08 2.52
N PHE A 145 0.25 6.69 1.47
CA PHE A 145 1.48 5.90 1.54
C PHE A 145 2.49 6.39 0.51
N ARG A 146 3.78 6.32 0.86
CA ARG A 146 4.88 6.55 -0.07
C ARG A 146 5.81 5.36 -0.10
N LEU A 147 6.21 4.94 -1.29
CA LEU A 147 7.39 4.11 -1.52
C LEU A 147 8.43 4.93 -2.28
N LYS A 148 9.66 4.96 -1.79
CA LYS A 148 10.82 5.52 -2.47
C LYS A 148 11.82 4.40 -2.70
N LEU A 149 12.05 4.08 -3.97
CA LEU A 149 13.14 3.24 -4.44
C LEU A 149 14.14 4.19 -5.07
N ASP A 150 15.37 4.26 -4.53
CA ASP A 150 16.39 5.23 -4.95
C ASP A 150 15.89 6.70 -5.00
N GLN A 151 16.54 7.58 -5.76
CA GLN A 151 16.14 8.99 -5.88
C GLN A 151 15.13 9.25 -7.02
N GLN A 152 15.06 8.36 -8.00
CA GLN A 152 14.34 8.52 -9.27
C GLN A 152 12.97 7.84 -9.27
N HIS A 153 12.76 6.81 -8.44
CA HIS A 153 11.51 6.06 -8.42
C HIS A 153 10.75 6.20 -7.11
N GLN A 154 9.79 7.13 -7.10
CA GLN A 154 8.93 7.35 -5.94
C GLN A 154 7.47 7.21 -6.33
N LEU A 155 6.69 6.53 -5.49
CA LEU A 155 5.27 6.29 -5.65
C LEU A 155 4.50 6.87 -4.47
N LEU A 156 3.42 7.58 -4.76
CA LEU A 156 2.43 8.07 -3.82
C LEU A 156 1.13 7.30 -4.07
N LEU A 157 0.57 6.73 -3.02
CA LEU A 157 -0.73 6.08 -3.03
C LEU A 157 -1.61 6.79 -2.02
N TYR A 158 -2.79 7.21 -2.44
CA TYR A 158 -3.80 7.84 -1.60
C TYR A 158 -5.15 7.20 -1.87
N ARG A 159 -5.91 6.99 -0.78
CA ARG A 159 -7.27 6.49 -0.81
C ARG A 159 -8.14 7.23 0.20
N SER A 160 -9.22 7.82 -0.30
CA SER A 160 -10.37 8.24 0.48
C SER A 160 -11.22 7.01 0.83
N LEU A 161 -11.59 6.85 2.10
CA LEU A 161 -12.44 5.75 2.59
C LEU A 161 -13.83 6.24 3.01
N LYS A 162 -13.97 7.55 3.23
CA LYS A 162 -15.23 8.24 3.47
C LYS A 162 -15.37 9.41 2.50
N LEU A 163 -16.59 9.60 2.01
CA LEU A 163 -16.95 10.75 1.20
C LEU A 163 -16.53 12.04 1.92
N SER A 164 -15.98 12.98 1.16
CA SER A 164 -15.70 14.33 1.64
C SER A 164 -16.19 15.34 0.62
N HIS A 165 -16.64 16.48 1.12
CA HIS A 165 -16.95 17.65 0.29
C HIS A 165 -15.71 18.53 0.09
N GLU A 166 -14.69 18.35 0.94
CA GLU A 166 -13.44 19.10 0.89
C GLU A 166 -12.29 18.28 0.30
N PRO A 167 -11.35 18.91 -0.43
CA PRO A 167 -10.14 18.23 -0.86
C PRO A 167 -9.33 17.78 0.35
N ARG A 168 -8.75 16.58 0.24
CA ARG A 168 -7.74 16.11 1.20
C ARG A 168 -6.35 16.35 0.66
N ALA A 169 -5.39 16.50 1.57
CA ALA A 169 -3.99 16.68 1.23
C ALA A 169 -3.11 15.57 1.80
N CYS A 170 -2.09 15.17 1.05
CA CYS A 170 -1.07 14.22 1.50
C CYS A 170 0.27 14.52 0.84
N LEU A 171 1.33 14.75 1.61
CA LEU A 171 2.65 15.15 1.07
C LEU A 171 2.58 16.38 0.15
N GLY A 172 1.74 17.37 0.49
CA GLY A 172 1.51 18.57 -0.32
C GLY A 172 0.62 18.35 -1.56
N PHE A 173 0.28 17.11 -1.90
CA PHE A 173 -0.69 16.79 -2.95
C PHE A 173 -2.11 17.04 -2.47
N GLN A 174 -2.86 17.93 -3.10
CA GLN A 174 -4.29 18.13 -2.83
C GLN A 174 -5.15 17.42 -3.86
N THR A 175 -6.19 16.72 -3.43
CA THR A 175 -7.06 15.97 -4.33
C THR A 175 -8.49 15.83 -3.82
N ARG A 176 -9.44 15.77 -4.77
CA ARG A 176 -10.85 15.43 -4.54
C ARG A 176 -11.18 13.99 -4.95
N TYR A 177 -10.25 13.28 -5.58
CA TYR A 177 -10.46 11.92 -6.07
C TYR A 177 -10.63 10.92 -4.92
N GLU A 178 -11.39 9.85 -5.14
CA GLU A 178 -11.50 8.71 -4.23
C GLU A 178 -10.15 7.98 -4.11
N THR A 179 -9.47 7.74 -5.23
CA THR A 179 -8.10 7.19 -5.26
C THR A 179 -7.19 8.06 -6.10
N ALA A 180 -5.96 8.25 -5.61
CA ALA A 180 -4.85 8.77 -6.40
C ALA A 180 -3.62 7.88 -6.26
N ILE A 181 -3.14 7.35 -7.38
CA ILE A 181 -1.86 6.67 -7.46
C ILE A 181 -0.99 7.45 -8.44
N ALA A 182 0.19 7.88 -8.00
CA ALA A 182 1.06 8.75 -8.76
C ALA A 182 2.54 8.43 -8.56
N ARG A 183 3.35 8.85 -9.52
CA ARG A 183 4.79 8.94 -9.37
C ARG A 183 5.18 10.32 -8.86
N LEU A 184 6.19 10.38 -8.00
CA LEU A 184 6.87 11.62 -7.62
C LEU A 184 8.19 11.68 -8.39
N ASN A 185 8.44 12.77 -9.10
CA ASN A 185 9.75 12.99 -9.72
C ASN A 185 10.75 13.56 -8.69
N PRO A 186 12.04 13.67 -9.03
CA PRO A 186 13.05 14.24 -8.12
C PRO A 186 12.80 15.69 -7.71
N ASN A 187 12.05 16.47 -8.51
CA ASN A 187 11.67 17.85 -8.21
C ASN A 187 10.46 17.93 -7.26
N GLY A 188 9.80 16.81 -6.98
CA GLY A 188 8.59 16.75 -6.16
C GLY A 188 7.28 16.86 -6.95
N ASP A 189 7.34 16.93 -8.29
CA ASP A 189 6.12 16.97 -9.11
C ASP A 189 5.42 15.62 -9.09
N ILE A 190 4.09 15.68 -9.11
CA ILE A 190 3.21 14.52 -9.04
C ILE A 190 2.71 14.20 -10.45
N LEU A 191 3.12 13.04 -10.93
CA LEU A 191 2.80 12.51 -12.24
C LEU A 191 1.76 11.39 -12.07
N PRO A 192 0.48 11.64 -12.38
CA PRO A 192 -0.59 10.69 -12.11
C PRO A 192 -0.42 9.40 -12.91
N LEU A 193 -0.63 8.26 -12.25
CA LEU A 193 -0.77 6.96 -12.91
C LEU A 193 -2.24 6.55 -13.00
N MET A 194 -3.03 6.87 -11.98
CA MET A 194 -4.44 6.55 -11.90
C MET A 194 -5.17 7.53 -10.96
N TYR A 195 -6.32 8.00 -11.42
CA TYR A 195 -7.33 8.67 -10.61
C TYR A 195 -8.65 7.93 -10.71
N VAL A 196 -9.37 7.85 -9.59
CA VAL A 196 -10.72 7.29 -9.51
C VAL A 196 -11.58 8.31 -8.77
N GLU A 197 -12.72 8.66 -9.35
CA GLU A 197 -13.71 9.59 -8.78
C GLU A 197 -14.54 8.95 -7.67
#